data_AF-A0A0D2GZE6-F1
#
_entry.id   AF-A0A0D2GZE6-F1
#
_cell.length_a   1.000
_cell.length_b   1.000
_cell.length_c   1.000
_cell.angle_alpha   90.00
_cell.angle_beta   90.00
_cell.angle_gamma   90.00
#
_symmetry.space_group_name_H-M   'P 1'
#
loop_
_entity.id
_entity.type
_entity.pdbx_description
1 polymer ?
#
loop_
_entity_poly.entity_id
_entity_poly.type
_entity_poly.pdbx_seq_one_letter_code
_entity_poly.pdbx_strand_id
1 'polypeptide(L)'
;MLCSVCLDIPFDNLPEFPQTYYTPWVSWKYIIPYNLDYRARSSRQRGGVLGFPHHPDLQALRISAADCDLCRLILEQVDLVFDEFRAVHNDRAFRDYHRDGYPTGSLFLARRRDTGKGFLVLSHSDVRDTVFLLGAIGLAVPEGKMRM
;
A
#
# COMPACT_ATOMS: atom_id res chain seq x y z
N MET A 1 -14.19 7.95 -14.48
CA MET A 1 -13.59 9.31 -14.35
C MET A 1 -12.47 9.24 -13.30
N LEU A 2 -11.59 10.25 -13.20
CA LEU A 2 -10.61 10.36 -12.11
C LEU A 2 -10.92 11.58 -11.23
N CYS A 3 -10.71 11.48 -9.92
CA CYS A 3 -10.79 12.63 -9.00
C CYS A 3 -9.50 13.46 -9.03
N SER A 4 -9.51 14.66 -8.44
CA SER A 4 -8.32 15.54 -8.38
C SER A 4 -7.11 14.85 -7.74
N VAL A 5 -7.31 14.12 -6.63
CA VAL A 5 -6.22 13.39 -5.95
C VAL A 5 -5.56 12.37 -6.87
N CYS A 6 -6.34 11.65 -7.68
CA CYS A 6 -5.79 10.69 -8.64
C CYS A 6 -5.15 11.36 -9.87
N LEU A 7 -5.64 12.54 -10.27
CA LEU A 7 -5.06 13.32 -11.37
C LEU A 7 -3.69 13.92 -11.00
N ASP A 8 -3.48 14.22 -9.72
CA ASP A 8 -2.23 14.79 -9.21
C ASP A 8 -1.14 13.73 -8.98
N ILE A 9 -1.42 12.43 -9.22
CA ILE A 9 -0.43 11.37 -9.03
C ILE A 9 0.67 11.49 -10.09
N PRO A 10 1.96 11.66 -9.68
CA PRO A 10 3.06 11.75 -10.62
C PRO A 10 3.51 10.34 -11.06
N PHE A 11 2.70 9.63 -11.85
CA PHE A 11 2.93 8.21 -12.17
C PHE A 11 4.34 7.87 -12.67
N ASP A 12 4.94 8.74 -13.48
CA ASP A 12 6.30 8.54 -14.01
C ASP A 12 7.41 8.89 -13.01
N ASN A 13 7.08 9.59 -11.92
CA ASN A 13 8.02 10.01 -10.88
C ASN A 13 7.57 9.59 -9.47
N LEU A 14 6.85 8.47 -9.38
CA LEU A 14 6.52 7.88 -8.07
C LEU A 14 7.79 7.41 -7.37
N PRO A 15 7.94 7.68 -6.06
CA PRO A 15 9.07 7.22 -5.30
C PRO A 15 9.16 5.69 -5.29
N GLU A 16 10.38 5.16 -5.29
CA GLU A 16 10.60 3.72 -5.17
C GLU A 16 10.41 3.28 -3.71
N PHE A 17 9.75 2.14 -3.50
CA PHE A 17 9.63 1.58 -2.16
C PHE A 17 11.02 1.17 -1.62
N PRO A 18 11.45 1.58 -0.41
CA PRO A 18 12.84 1.44 0.02
C PRO A 18 13.34 0.00 0.18
N GLN A 19 14.51 -0.32 -0.37
CA GLN A 19 15.10 -1.68 -0.38
C GLN A 19 15.42 -2.25 1.01
N THR A 20 15.46 -1.39 2.02
CA THR A 20 15.67 -1.76 3.43
C THR A 20 14.47 -2.50 4.03
N TYR A 21 13.33 -2.54 3.35
CA TYR A 21 12.18 -3.33 3.76
C TYR A 21 12.20 -4.73 3.13
N TYR A 22 11.93 -5.74 3.96
CA TYR A 22 11.81 -7.14 3.54
C TYR A 22 10.46 -7.72 3.98
N THR A 23 9.95 -8.69 3.23
CA THR A 23 8.73 -9.43 3.59
C THR A 23 9.13 -10.70 4.35
N PRO A 24 8.72 -10.89 5.61
CA PRO A 24 8.87 -12.17 6.28
C PRO A 24 7.96 -13.22 5.64
N TRP A 25 8.23 -14.50 5.88
CA TRP A 25 7.31 -15.55 5.45
C TRP A 25 5.97 -15.40 6.18
N VAL A 26 4.88 -15.34 5.43
CA VAL A 26 3.51 -15.23 5.96
C VAL A 26 2.61 -16.32 5.37
N SER A 27 1.66 -16.79 6.17
CA SER A 27 0.66 -17.78 5.77
C SER A 27 -0.65 -17.18 5.26
N TRP A 28 -0.80 -15.86 5.35
CA TRP A 28 -2.01 -15.13 4.96
C TRP A 28 -1.94 -14.70 3.50
N LYS A 29 -3.10 -14.53 2.88
CA LYS A 29 -3.19 -14.27 1.43
C LYS A 29 -2.95 -12.81 1.09
N TYR A 30 -3.45 -11.90 1.91
CA TYR A 30 -3.47 -10.45 1.68
C TYR A 30 -2.72 -9.65 2.75
N ILE A 31 -2.56 -10.20 3.96
CA ILE A 31 -1.74 -9.60 5.03
C ILE A 31 -0.27 -9.81 4.70
N ILE A 32 0.31 -8.82 4.02
CA ILE A 32 1.71 -8.83 3.59
C ILE A 32 2.45 -7.69 4.31
N PRO A 33 3.08 -7.96 5.47
CA PRO A 33 3.94 -7.00 6.15
C PRO A 33 5.29 -6.88 5.45
N TYR A 34 5.83 -5.67 5.47
CA TYR A 34 7.17 -5.30 5.11
C TYR A 34 7.85 -4.74 6.35
N ASN A 35 8.87 -5.43 6.83
CA ASN A 35 9.60 -5.08 8.04
C ASN A 35 10.92 -4.40 7.69
N LEU A 36 11.26 -3.33 8.41
CA LEU A 36 12.52 -2.63 8.21
C LEU A 36 13.69 -3.49 8.72
N ASP A 37 14.71 -3.68 7.87
CA ASP A 37 15.95 -4.37 8.23
C ASP A 37 16.52 -3.76 9.52
N TYR A 38 16.89 -4.62 10.48
CA TYR A 38 17.51 -4.20 11.73
C TYR A 38 18.75 -3.30 11.52
N ARG A 39 19.50 -3.51 10.43
CA ARG A 39 20.65 -2.67 10.05
C ARG A 39 20.23 -1.26 9.63
N ALA A 40 19.04 -1.11 9.06
CA ALA A 40 18.47 0.17 8.63
C ALA A 40 17.77 0.92 9.77
N ARG A 41 17.42 0.25 10.88
CA ARG A 41 16.73 0.85 12.04
C ARG A 41 17.52 1.98 12.72
N SER A 42 18.84 2.02 12.56
CA SER A 42 19.71 3.11 13.05
C SER A 42 19.70 4.35 12.14
N SER A 43 19.30 4.18 10.88
CA SER A 43 19.16 5.28 9.94
C SER A 43 17.84 6.03 10.19
N ARG A 44 17.81 7.34 9.94
CA ARG A 44 16.65 8.24 10.10
C ARG A 44 15.42 7.85 9.24
N GLN A 45 15.38 6.65 8.64
CA GLN A 45 14.26 6.15 7.84
C GLN A 45 13.04 5.76 8.69
N ARG A 46 13.15 5.70 10.02
CA ARG A 46 12.01 5.42 10.91
C ARG A 46 10.91 6.48 10.76
N GLY A 47 9.77 6.06 10.21
CA GLY A 47 8.63 6.95 9.97
C GLY A 47 8.81 7.88 8.76
N GLY A 48 9.75 7.57 7.86
CA GLY A 48 9.88 8.29 6.60
C GLY A 48 8.65 8.11 5.70
N VAL A 49 8.47 9.06 4.79
CA VAL A 49 7.42 9.03 3.77
C VAL A 49 7.60 7.77 2.91
N LEU A 50 6.65 6.82 2.99
CA LEU A 50 6.69 5.53 2.27
C LEU A 50 6.56 5.68 0.76
N GLY A 51 5.93 6.78 0.34
CA GLY A 51 5.70 7.09 -1.05
C GLY A 51 4.90 8.37 -1.22
N PHE A 52 4.30 8.57 -2.39
CA PHE A 52 3.42 9.71 -2.64
C PHE A 52 2.15 9.59 -1.78
N PRO A 53 1.82 10.56 -0.91
CA PRO A 53 0.57 10.54 -0.15
C PRO A 53 -0.64 10.55 -1.10
N HIS A 54 -1.59 9.65 -0.89
CA HIS A 54 -2.83 9.60 -1.68
C HIS A 54 -3.97 10.25 -0.89
N HIS A 55 -5.11 9.57 -0.75
CA HIS A 55 -6.15 9.98 0.18
C HIS A 55 -5.66 9.89 1.63
N PRO A 56 -6.09 10.82 2.50
CA PRO A 56 -5.61 10.88 3.88
C PRO A 56 -6.02 9.66 4.72
N ASP A 57 -7.17 9.06 4.40
CA ASP A 57 -7.72 7.90 5.09
C ASP A 57 -8.66 7.09 4.19
N LEU A 58 -9.14 5.95 4.72
CA LEU A 58 -10.05 5.04 4.02
C LEU A 58 -11.42 5.65 3.72
N GLN A 59 -11.91 6.58 4.56
CA GLN A 59 -13.22 7.17 4.37
C GLN A 59 -13.20 8.14 3.17
N ALA A 60 -12.14 8.95 3.06
CA ALA A 60 -11.92 9.82 1.90
C ALA A 60 -11.75 9.02 0.59
N LEU A 61 -11.06 7.88 0.66
CA LEU A 61 -10.95 6.95 -0.47
C LEU A 61 -12.34 6.41 -0.88
N ARG A 62 -13.15 5.96 0.08
CA ARG A 62 -14.52 5.44 -0.18
C ARG A 62 -15.42 6.47 -0.83
N ILE A 63 -15.41 7.71 -0.33
CA ILE A 63 -16.17 8.80 -0.92
C ILE A 63 -15.74 9.02 -2.37
N SER A 64 -14.43 9.08 -2.63
CA SER A 64 -13.91 9.33 -3.97
C SER A 64 -14.16 8.15 -4.94
N ALA A 65 -14.22 6.91 -4.44
CA ALA A 65 -14.48 5.71 -5.23
C ALA A 65 -15.88 5.65 -5.84
N ALA A 66 -16.82 6.48 -5.38
CA ALA A 66 -18.12 6.63 -6.02
C ALA A 66 -17.97 7.04 -7.50
N ASP A 67 -17.13 8.04 -7.76
CA ASP A 67 -17.00 8.67 -9.08
C ASP A 67 -15.60 8.51 -9.72
N CYS A 68 -14.60 8.04 -8.97
CA CYS A 68 -13.23 7.82 -9.45
C CYS A 68 -12.92 6.33 -9.66
N ASP A 69 -12.64 5.94 -10.90
CA ASP A 69 -12.37 4.55 -11.27
C ASP A 69 -11.08 4.03 -10.63
N LEU A 70 -10.04 4.87 -10.53
CA LEU A 70 -8.79 4.48 -9.88
C LEU A 70 -8.95 4.32 -8.37
N CYS A 71 -9.70 5.22 -7.72
CA CYS A 71 -10.03 5.08 -6.29
C CYS A 71 -10.81 3.80 -6.04
N ARG A 72 -11.73 3.43 -6.93
CA ARG A 72 -12.50 2.17 -6.84
C ARG A 72 -11.59 0.95 -6.90
N LEU A 73 -10.67 0.91 -7.86
CA LEU A 73 -9.69 -0.18 -7.97
C LEU A 73 -8.78 -0.28 -6.73
N ILE A 74 -8.32 0.87 -6.21
CA ILE A 74 -7.52 0.89 -4.98
C ILE A 74 -8.35 0.39 -3.80
N LEU A 75 -9.59 0.86 -3.66
CA LEU A 75 -10.48 0.47 -2.57
C LEU A 75 -10.77 -1.03 -2.56
N GLU A 76 -11.01 -1.64 -3.72
CA GLU A 76 -11.23 -3.08 -3.84
C GLU A 76 -10.04 -3.89 -3.29
N GLN A 77 -8.80 -3.48 -3.58
CA GLN A 77 -7.62 -4.15 -3.04
C GLN A 77 -7.48 -3.92 -1.53
N VAL A 78 -7.70 -2.68 -1.08
CA VAL A 78 -7.61 -2.32 0.33
C VAL A 78 -8.63 -3.09 1.16
N ASP A 79 -9.88 -3.19 0.70
CA ASP A 79 -10.94 -3.90 1.42
C ASP A 79 -10.62 -5.39 1.58
N LEU A 80 -9.98 -6.05 0.59
CA LEU A 80 -9.51 -7.44 0.73
C LEU A 80 -8.53 -7.62 1.91
N VAL A 81 -7.60 -6.67 2.10
CA VAL A 81 -6.64 -6.73 3.21
C VAL A 81 -7.36 -6.52 4.55
N PHE A 82 -8.22 -5.52 4.65
CA PHE A 82 -8.95 -5.24 5.88
C PHE A 82 -9.97 -6.33 6.21
N ASP A 83 -10.59 -6.97 5.22
CA ASP A 83 -11.44 -8.15 5.41
C ASP A 83 -10.66 -9.34 5.96
N GLU A 84 -9.44 -9.60 5.46
CA GLU A 84 -8.60 -10.66 6.02
C GLU A 84 -8.23 -10.37 7.47
N PHE A 85 -7.82 -9.14 7.79
CA PHE A 85 -7.58 -8.73 9.19
C PHE A 85 -8.81 -8.93 10.07
N ARG A 86 -10.02 -8.58 9.60
CA ARG A 86 -11.27 -8.83 10.32
C ARG A 86 -11.51 -10.32 10.54
N ALA A 87 -11.30 -11.14 9.51
CA ALA A 87 -11.52 -12.58 9.55
C ALA A 87 -10.58 -13.29 10.54
N VAL A 88 -9.30 -12.87 10.60
CA VAL A 88 -8.29 -13.48 11.47
C VAL A 88 -8.20 -12.84 12.86
N HIS A 89 -8.91 -11.74 13.12
CA HIS A 89 -8.79 -10.99 14.39
C HIS A 89 -9.00 -11.85 15.64
N ASN A 90 -9.95 -12.79 15.59
CA ASN A 90 -10.26 -13.71 16.68
C ASN A 90 -9.48 -15.03 16.61
N ASP A 91 -8.75 -15.28 15.52
CA ASP A 91 -7.92 -16.47 15.37
C ASP A 91 -6.81 -16.47 16.41
N ARG A 92 -6.66 -17.59 17.12
CA ARG A 92 -5.66 -17.70 18.19
C ARG A 92 -4.24 -17.66 17.64
N ALA A 93 -3.96 -18.36 16.55
CA ALA A 93 -2.62 -18.39 15.96
C ALA A 93 -2.24 -16.99 15.46
N PHE A 94 -3.17 -16.25 14.85
CA PHE A 94 -2.94 -14.86 14.49
C PHE A 94 -2.56 -14.01 15.71
N ARG A 95 -3.34 -14.04 16.80
CA ARG A 95 -3.02 -13.26 18.01
C ARG A 95 -1.71 -13.67 18.68
N ASP A 96 -1.35 -14.95 18.61
CA ASP A 96 -0.15 -15.50 19.25
C ASP A 96 1.13 -15.23 18.43
N TYR A 97 1.05 -15.18 17.10
CA TYR A 97 2.22 -15.11 16.22
C TYR A 97 2.35 -13.81 15.41
N HIS A 98 1.24 -13.12 15.11
CA HIS A 98 1.27 -11.85 14.38
C HIS A 98 1.69 -10.71 15.31
N ARG A 99 2.89 -10.19 15.11
CA ARG A 99 3.48 -9.09 15.91
C ARG A 99 3.62 -7.77 15.15
N ASP A 100 3.25 -7.79 13.87
CA ASP A 100 3.43 -6.70 12.93
C ASP A 100 2.33 -5.62 13.03
N GLY A 101 1.36 -5.78 13.94
CA GLY A 101 0.29 -4.81 14.17
C GLY A 101 -0.79 -4.81 13.10
N TYR A 102 -1.45 -3.67 12.91
CA TYR A 102 -2.53 -3.47 11.95
C TYR A 102 -2.24 -2.23 11.08
N PRO A 103 -2.68 -2.22 9.80
CA PRO A 103 -2.56 -1.05 8.96
C PRO A 103 -3.37 0.11 9.54
N THR A 104 -2.73 1.27 9.65
CA THR A 104 -3.32 2.52 10.16
C THR A 104 -4.42 3.08 9.25
N GLY A 105 -4.47 2.63 7.99
CA GLY A 105 -5.37 3.18 6.98
C GLY A 105 -4.82 4.43 6.28
N SER A 106 -3.58 4.83 6.61
CA SER A 106 -2.82 5.78 5.79
C SER A 106 -2.53 5.17 4.41
N LEU A 107 -2.57 5.98 3.35
CA LEU A 107 -2.45 5.51 1.97
C LEU A 107 -1.30 6.22 1.26
N PHE A 108 -0.27 5.45 0.92
CA PHE A 108 0.89 5.92 0.15
C PHE A 108 1.04 5.11 -1.13
N LEU A 109 1.43 5.77 -2.21
CA LEU A 109 1.71 5.14 -3.49
C LEU A 109 3.21 5.10 -3.74
N ALA A 110 3.73 3.93 -4.07
CA ALA A 110 5.13 3.77 -4.44
C ALA A 110 5.25 3.03 -5.77
N ARG A 111 6.28 3.32 -6.55
CA ARG A 111 6.55 2.59 -7.80
C ARG A 111 6.83 1.11 -7.48
N ARG A 112 6.30 0.21 -8.31
CA ARG A 112 6.61 -1.23 -8.23
C ARG A 112 8.08 -1.48 -8.56
N ARG A 113 8.74 -2.35 -7.80
CA ARG A 113 10.09 -2.84 -8.15
C ARG A 113 10.00 -3.80 -9.32
N ASP A 114 10.93 -3.64 -10.27
CA ASP A 114 11.32 -4.62 -11.30
C ASP A 114 10.21 -5.19 -12.21
N THR A 115 8.97 -4.73 -12.06
CA THR A 115 7.79 -5.41 -12.62
C THR A 115 6.77 -4.42 -13.16
N GLY A 116 7.02 -3.97 -14.39
CA GLY A 116 6.03 -3.29 -15.22
C GLY A 116 5.58 -1.90 -14.73
N LYS A 117 4.63 -1.32 -15.47
CA LYS A 117 4.01 -0.03 -15.16
C LYS A 117 2.92 -0.23 -14.10
N GLY A 118 2.87 0.68 -13.13
CA GLY A 118 1.93 0.62 -12.02
C GLY A 118 2.55 1.03 -10.68
N PHE A 119 1.83 0.77 -9.59
CA PHE A 119 2.23 1.20 -8.25
C PHE A 119 1.74 0.24 -7.17
N LEU A 120 2.38 0.32 -6.01
CA LEU A 120 2.00 -0.32 -4.76
C LEU A 120 1.16 0.66 -3.93
N VAL A 121 0.18 0.15 -3.20
CA VAL A 121 -0.59 0.88 -2.19
C VAL A 121 -0.10 0.41 -0.83
N LEU A 122 0.41 1.34 -0.02
CA LEU A 122 1.10 1.03 1.24
C LEU A 122 0.46 1.78 2.40
N SER A 123 0.53 1.18 3.59
CA SER A 123 0.10 1.79 4.84
C SER A 123 1.10 1.55 5.95
N HIS A 124 1.31 2.54 6.80
CA HIS A 124 2.04 2.30 8.06
C HIS A 124 1.25 1.35 8.94
N SER A 125 1.96 0.47 9.65
CA SER A 125 1.39 -0.25 10.78
C SER A 125 1.25 0.67 12.01
N ASP A 126 0.30 0.36 12.89
CA ASP A 126 0.21 0.94 14.24
C ASP A 126 1.40 0.51 15.14
N VAL A 127 2.09 -0.57 14.77
CA VAL A 127 3.37 -1.00 15.34
C VAL A 127 4.53 -0.43 14.51
N ARG A 128 5.54 0.11 15.19
CA ARG A 128 6.69 0.75 14.55
C ARG A 128 7.51 -0.24 13.70
N ASP A 129 8.11 0.28 12.64
CA ASP A 129 9.02 -0.40 11.71
C ASP A 129 8.37 -1.42 10.74
N THR A 130 7.04 -1.50 10.71
CA THR A 130 6.28 -2.32 9.76
C THR A 130 5.44 -1.44 8.81
N VAL A 131 5.38 -1.87 7.55
CA VAL A 131 4.53 -1.32 6.49
C VAL A 131 3.69 -2.45 5.92
N PHE A 132 2.40 -2.22 5.68
CA PHE A 132 1.56 -3.20 5.00
C PHE A 132 1.39 -2.85 3.53
N LEU A 133 1.47 -3.87 2.67
CA LEU A 133 1.01 -3.77 1.30
C LEU A 133 -0.50 -3.98 1.26
N LEU A 134 -1.22 -2.92 0.88
CA LEU A 134 -2.67 -2.94 0.73
C LEU A 134 -3.11 -3.31 -0.69
N GLY A 135 -2.20 -3.31 -1.67
CA GLY A 135 -2.52 -3.68 -3.04
C GLY A 135 -1.40 -3.36 -4.01
N ALA A 136 -1.43 -4.00 -5.18
CA ALA A 136 -0.54 -3.70 -6.29
C ALA A 136 -1.39 -3.50 -7.55
N ILE A 137 -1.31 -2.30 -8.15
CA ILE A 137 -2.09 -1.93 -9.32
C ILE A 137 -1.17 -1.94 -10.54
N GLY A 138 -1.50 -2.76 -11.54
CA GLY A 138 -0.87 -2.75 -12.84
C GLY A 138 -1.61 -1.79 -13.78
N LEU A 139 -0.86 -0.96 -14.51
CA LEU A 139 -1.43 -0.05 -15.51
C LEU A 139 -1.00 -0.52 -16.90
N ALA A 140 -1.97 -0.68 -17.80
CA ALA A 140 -1.73 -0.93 -19.21
C ALA A 140 -2.36 0.20 -20.02
N VAL A 141 -1.61 0.74 -20.97
CA VAL A 141 -2.12 1.68 -21.96
C VAL A 141 -2.16 0.96 -23.31
N PRO A 142 -3.23 1.11 -24.11
CA PRO A 142 -3.21 0.66 -25.50
C PRO A 142 -2.05 1.34 -26.24
N GLU A 143 -1.30 0.59 -27.04
CA GLU A 143 -0.27 1.17 -27.92
C GLU A 143 -0.89 2.29 -28.76
N GLY A 144 -0.23 3.46 -28.82
CA GLY A 144 -0.63 4.58 -29.69
C GLY A 144 -1.30 5.79 -29.02
N LYS A 145 -1.39 5.86 -27.67
CA LYS A 145 -1.91 7.06 -26.96
C LYS A 145 -0.95 7.76 -25.99
N MET A 146 0.35 7.46 -26.01
CA MET A 146 1.35 8.41 -25.50
C MET A 146 1.77 9.33 -26.65
N ARG A 147 1.02 10.41 -26.85
CA ARG A 147 1.51 11.53 -27.66
C ARG A 147 2.43 12.36 -26.77
N MET A 148 3.70 12.43 -27.18
CA MET A 148 4.65 13.47 -26.75
C MET A 148 4.10 14.86 -27.07
#